data_AF-M0D2V2-F1
#
_entry.id   AF-M0D2V2-F1
#
_cell.length_a   1.000
_cell.length_b   1.000
_cell.length_c   1.000
_cell.angle_alpha   90.00
_cell.angle_beta   90.00
_cell.angle_gamma   90.00
#
_symmetry.space_group_name_H-M   'P 1'
#
loop_
_entity.id
_entity.type
_entity.pdbx_description
1 polymer ?
#
loop_
_entity_poly.entity_id
_entity_poly.type
_entity_poly.pdbx_seq_one_letter_code
_entity_poly.pdbx_strand_id
1 'polypeptide(L)' 'MDRTRNAVLNFAINFFVGYVLGRVLRDRDTGVRAGVVLGALGAVASWRLAERFEVDAVEPTAEPIEIEIEDS' A
#
# COMPACT_ATOMS: atom_id res chain seq x y z
N MET A 1 -1.94 -1.33 -14.25
CA MET A 1 -3.03 -1.83 -13.36
C MET A 1 -3.73 -0.62 -12.78
N ASP A 2 -5.06 -0.54 -12.87
CA ASP A 2 -5.80 0.63 -12.38
C ASP A 2 -5.60 0.81 -10.87
N ARG A 3 -5.19 2.03 -10.47
CA ARG A 3 -4.93 2.43 -9.06
C ARG A 3 -6.13 2.07 -8.16
N THR A 4 -7.33 2.22 -8.69
CA THR A 4 -8.60 1.85 -8.05
C THR A 4 -8.70 0.36 -7.78
N ARG A 5 -8.31 -0.50 -8.72
CA ARG A 5 -8.38 -1.96 -8.58
C ARG A 5 -7.41 -2.44 -7.50
N ASN A 6 -6.22 -1.83 -7.42
CA ASN A 6 -5.26 -2.14 -6.37
C ASN A 6 -5.79 -1.74 -4.98
N ALA A 7 -6.37 -0.54 -4.86
CA ALA A 7 -6.97 -0.07 -3.60
C ALA A 7 -8.12 -0.97 -3.13
N VAL A 8 -8.98 -1.44 -4.05
CA VAL A 8 -10.09 -2.35 -3.75
C VAL A 8 -9.59 -3.73 -3.29
N LEU A 9 -8.57 -4.28 -3.94
CA LEU A 9 -7.95 -5.53 -3.51
C LEU A 9 -7.34 -5.41 -2.13
N ASN A 10 -6.61 -4.32 -1.87
CA ASN A 10 -6.00 -4.07 -0.57
C ASN A 10 -7.06 -3.91 0.53
N PHE A 11 -8.16 -3.19 0.23
CA PHE A 11 -9.32 -3.10 1.12
C PHE A 11 -9.88 -4.49 1.44
N ALA A 12 -10.15 -5.31 0.42
CA ALA A 12 -10.79 -6.61 0.59
C ALA A 12 -9.95 -7.57 1.45
N ILE A 13 -8.63 -7.59 1.24
CA ILE A 13 -7.70 -8.42 2.01
C ILE A 13 -7.69 -7.97 3.47
N ASN A 14 -7.48 -6.68 3.73
CA ASN A 14 -7.43 -6.13 5.08
C ASN A 14 -8.78 -6.27 5.81
N PHE A 15 -9.89 -6.10 5.08
CA PHE A 15 -11.22 -6.35 5.59
C PHE A 15 -11.39 -7.81 6.02
N PHE A 16 -10.98 -8.75 5.18
CA PHE A 16 -11.14 -10.18 5.46
C PHE A 16 -10.31 -10.61 6.68
N VAL A 17 -9.06 -10.14 6.76
CA VAL A 17 -8.19 -10.38 7.93
C VAL A 17 -8.84 -9.83 9.19
N GLY A 18 -9.28 -8.57 9.18
CA GLY A 18 -9.97 -7.95 10.32
C GLY A 18 -11.28 -8.64 10.70
N TYR A 19 -12.04 -9.08 9.70
CA TYR A 19 -13.29 -9.79 9.90
C TYR A 19 -13.08 -11.14 10.57
N VAL A 20 -12.13 -11.94 10.08
CA VAL A 20 -11.83 -13.26 10.65
C VAL A 20 -11.32 -13.11 12.07
N LEU A 21 -10.35 -12.21 12.32
CA LEU A 21 -9.83 -11.95 13.67
C LEU A 21 -10.92 -11.47 14.63
N GLY A 22 -11.72 -10.47 14.25
CA GLY A 22 -12.79 -9.95 15.10
C GLY A 22 -13.92 -10.94 15.35
N ARG A 23 -14.21 -11.81 14.36
CA ARG A 23 -15.19 -12.90 14.50
C ARG A 23 -14.70 -14.00 15.41
N VAL A 24 -13.43 -14.40 15.31
CA VAL A 24 -12.83 -15.46 16.14
C VAL A 24 -12.70 -15.03 17.60
N LEU A 25 -12.30 -13.76 17.83
CA LEU A 25 -12.07 -13.26 19.18
C LEU A 25 -13.37 -12.91 19.94
N ARG A 26 -14.47 -12.64 19.23
CA ARG A 26 -15.71 -12.18 19.86
C ARG A 26 -16.95 -12.64 19.11
N ASP A 27 -17.40 -11.85 18.14
CA ASP A 27 -18.69 -12.02 17.49
C ASP A 27 -18.67 -11.53 16.03
N ARG A 28 -19.69 -11.90 15.26
CA ARG A 28 -19.84 -11.49 13.85
C ARG A 28 -19.79 -9.97 13.69
N ASP A 29 -20.48 -9.21 14.55
CA ASP A 29 -20.52 -7.75 14.47
C ASP A 29 -19.16 -7.10 14.77
N THR A 30 -18.39 -7.71 15.68
CA THR A 30 -17.01 -7.28 15.96
C THR A 30 -16.13 -7.55 14.76
N GLY A 31 -16.29 -8.70 14.09
CA GLY A 31 -15.64 -8.99 12.82
C GLY A 31 -15.97 -7.93 11.76
N VAL A 32 -17.24 -7.61 11.54
CA VAL A 32 -17.63 -6.61 10.54
C VAL A 32 -17.00 -5.24 10.87
N ARG A 33 -17.09 -4.76 12.11
CA ARG A 33 -16.47 -3.49 12.51
C ARG A 33 -14.95 -3.48 12.34
N ALA A 34 -14.27 -4.53 12.81
CA ALA A 34 -12.82 -4.65 12.70
C ALA A 34 -12.37 -4.73 11.23
N GLY A 35 -13.09 -5.49 10.41
CA GLY A 35 -12.86 -5.57 8.97
C GLY A 35 -13.05 -4.22 8.28
N VAL A 36 -14.15 -3.50 8.55
CA VAL A 36 -14.38 -2.17 7.95
C VAL A 36 -13.25 -1.21 8.32
N VAL A 37 -12.85 -1.16 9.59
CA VAL A 37 -11.79 -0.26 10.06
C VAL A 37 -10.44 -0.61 9.43
N LEU A 38 -10.03 -1.88 9.47
CA LEU A 38 -8.75 -2.32 8.90
C LEU A 38 -8.73 -2.20 7.38
N GLY A 39 -9.82 -2.56 6.71
CA GLY A 39 -9.99 -2.37 5.27
C GLY A 39 -9.83 -0.91 4.86
N ALA A 40 -10.55 0.00 5.53
CA ALA A 40 -10.48 1.43 5.25
C ALA A 40 -9.07 2.00 5.49
N LEU A 41 -8.43 1.65 6.61
CA LEU A 41 -7.07 2.06 6.91
C LEU A 41 -6.07 1.55 5.86
N GLY A 42 -6.17 0.28 5.45
CA GLY A 42 -5.30 -0.30 4.42
C GLY A 42 -5.48 0.38 3.06
N ALA A 43 -6.71 0.69 2.67
CA ALA A 43 -7.00 1.40 1.43
C ALA A 43 -6.44 2.84 1.43
N VAL A 44 -6.69 3.60 2.51
CA VAL A 44 -6.19 4.98 2.65
C VAL A 44 -4.67 5.02 2.73
N ALA A 45 -4.06 4.12 3.51
CA ALA A 45 -2.62 4.00 3.61
C ALA A 45 -2.01 3.64 2.25
N SER A 46 -2.56 2.65 1.54
CA SER A 46 -2.08 2.26 0.21
C SER A 46 -2.21 3.38 -0.83
N TRP A 47 -3.29 4.18 -0.76
CA TRP A 47 -3.48 5.33 -1.66
C TRP A 47 -2.45 6.43 -1.37
N ARG A 48 -2.30 6.80 -0.09
CA ARG A 48 -1.37 7.85 0.33
C ARG A 48 0.10 7.46 0.15
N LEU A 49 0.41 6.18 0.32
CA LEU A 49 1.74 5.66 0.10
C LEU A 49 2.10 5.62 -1.39
N ALA A 50 1.12 5.33 -2.27
CA ALA A 50 1.31 5.46 -3.72
C ALA A 50 1.61 6.92 -4.14
N GLU A 51 1.01 7.93 -3.49
CA GLU A 51 1.36 9.35 -3.73
C GLU A 51 2.78 9.69 -3.25
N ARG A 52 3.24 9.10 -2.14
CA ARG A 52 4.58 9.33 -1.59
C ARG A 52 5.67 8.69 -2.44
N PHE A 53 5.46 7.47 -2.94
CA PHE A 53 6.44 6.80 -3.80
C PHE A 53 6.53 7.36 -5.22
N GLU A 54 5.48 8.03 -5.73
CA GLU A 54 5.58 8.85 -6.95
C GLU A 54 6.51 10.06 -6.75
N VAL A 55 6.67 10.56 -5.52
CA VAL A 55 7.56 11.70 -5.20
C VAL A 55 8.98 11.24 -4.85
N ASP A 56 9.14 10.02 -4.34
CA ASP A 56 10.43 9.45 -3.92
C ASP A 56 11.11 8.60 -5.01
N ALA A 57 10.43 8.40 -6.15
CA ALA A 57 11.10 8.04 -7.39
C ALA A 57 11.92 9.26 -7.82
N VAL A 58 13.11 9.40 -7.24
CA VAL A 58 14.18 10.22 -7.81
C VAL A 58 14.50 9.58 -9.16
N GLU A 59 13.76 10.00 -10.20
CA GLU A 59 14.26 9.94 -11.55
C GLU A 59 15.61 10.64 -11.51
N PRO A 60 16.74 9.97 -11.83
CA PRO A 60 18.01 10.64 -11.91
C PRO A 60 17.90 11.67 -13.04
N THR A 61 17.56 12.91 -12.68
CA THR A 61 17.59 14.08 -13.56
C THR A 61 19.02 14.54 -13.84
N ALA A 62 20.00 13.93 -13.17
CA ALA A 62 21.39 14.06 -13.51
C ALA A 62 21.68 13.23 -14.77
N GLU A 63 22.02 13.92 -15.86
CA GLU A 63 22.65 13.29 -17.01
C GLU A 63 23.83 12.41 -16.54
N PRO A 64 24.03 11.22 -17.14
CA PRO A 64 25.13 10.35 -16.76
C PRO A 64 26.46 11.10 -16.81
N ILE A 65 27.15 11.19 -15.67
CA ILE A 65 28.49 11.77 -15.63
C ILE A 65 29.43 10.69 -16.17
N GLU A 66 29.95 10.89 -17.38
CA GLU A 66 31.01 10.05 -17.94
C GLU A 66 32.28 10.24 -17.12
N ILE A 67 32.73 9.17 -16.46
CA ILE A 67 34.00 9.13 -15.73
C ILE A 67 35.01 8.49 -16.68
N GLU A 68 35.92 9.30 -17.24
CA GLU A 68 37.08 8.78 -17.95
C GLU A 68 38.01 8.08 -16.95
N ILE A 69 38.24 6.78 -17.16
CA ILE A 69 39.22 6.01 -16.41
C ILE A 69 40.51 6.06 -17.22
N GLU A 70 41.49 6.86 -16.77
CA GLU A 70 42.85 6.80 -17.31
C GLU A 70 43.52 5.51 -16.81
N ASP A 71 43.67 4.53 -17.70
CA ASP A 71 44.46 3.33 -17.45
C ASP A 71 45.94 3.74 -17.31
N SER A 72 46.48 3.58 -16.09
CA SER A 72 47.90 3.80 -15.75
C SER A 72 48.77 2.58 -16.04
#